data_AF-A0A7K1ZKU9-F1
#
_entry.id   AF-A0A7K1ZKU9-F1
#
_cell.length_a   1.000
_cell.length_b   1.000
_cell.length_c   1.000
_cell.angle_alpha   90.00
_cell.angle_beta   90.00
_cell.angle_gamma   90.00
#
_symmetry.space_group_name_H-M   'P 1'
#
loop_
_entity.id
_entity.type
_entity.pdbx_description
1 polymer ?
#
loop_
_entity_poly.entity_id
_entity_poly.type
_entity_poly.pdbx_seq_one_letter_code
_entity_poly.pdbx_strand_id
1 'polypeptide(L)'
;MSSHSSSSYQSDALRTLSRQFHIGNGSDEGAVSPELLHGAIGLATEAGELLDAIKRALYYGGTLDKPNLVEELGDLEWYMAVIRDALGVDQEEVQRINIAKLRARYPEKFTREEAYNRDLDRERKIVERG
;
A
#
# COMPACT_ATOMS: atom_id res chain seq x y z
N MET A 1 -41.02 -21.07 -5.75
CA MET A 1 -40.00 -20.22 -5.10
C MET A 1 -39.01 -21.15 -4.42
N SER A 2 -37.89 -21.45 -5.06
CA SER A 2 -36.89 -22.36 -4.52
C SER A 2 -36.13 -21.68 -3.38
N SER A 3 -36.42 -22.10 -2.16
CA SER A 3 -35.64 -21.80 -0.96
C SER A 3 -34.20 -22.25 -1.18
N HIS A 4 -33.28 -21.31 -1.39
CA HIS A 4 -31.86 -21.63 -1.36
C HIS A 4 -31.51 -21.96 0.09
N SER A 5 -31.43 -23.24 0.42
CA SER A 5 -30.78 -23.70 1.65
C SER A 5 -29.35 -23.16 1.58
N SER A 6 -29.06 -22.11 2.35
CA SER A 6 -27.70 -21.57 2.41
C SER A 6 -26.79 -22.71 2.85
N SER A 7 -25.76 -23.03 2.05
CA SER A 7 -24.73 -23.99 2.43
C SER A 7 -24.27 -23.69 3.86
N SER A 8 -24.04 -24.73 4.68
CA SER A 8 -23.55 -24.57 6.05
C SER A 8 -22.34 -23.62 6.09
N TYR A 9 -21.48 -23.69 5.07
CA TYR A 9 -20.33 -22.81 4.91
C TYR A 9 -20.69 -21.31 4.80
N GLN A 10 -21.68 -20.93 4.00
CA GLN A 10 -22.04 -19.52 3.84
C GLN A 10 -22.61 -18.95 5.15
N SER A 11 -23.38 -19.76 5.87
CA SER A 11 -23.90 -19.39 7.20
C SER A 11 -22.77 -19.24 8.22
N ASP A 12 -21.79 -20.16 8.21
CA ASP A 12 -20.60 -20.07 9.07
C ASP A 12 -19.74 -18.84 8.76
N ALA A 13 -19.56 -18.50 7.48
CA ALA A 13 -18.81 -17.32 7.04
C ALA A 13 -19.53 -16.01 7.44
N LEU A 14 -20.85 -15.91 7.24
CA LEU A 14 -21.61 -14.70 7.57
C LEU A 14 -21.75 -14.45 9.08
N ARG A 15 -21.59 -15.49 9.90
CA ARG A 15 -21.56 -15.38 11.36
C ARG A 15 -20.25 -14.74 11.86
N THR A 16 -19.14 -14.92 11.15
CA THR A 16 -17.84 -14.34 11.51
C THR A 16 -17.54 -13.02 10.79
N LEU A 17 -18.37 -12.62 9.82
CA LEU A 17 -18.28 -11.32 9.17
C LEU A 17 -18.47 -10.18 10.19
N SER A 18 -17.43 -9.35 10.35
CA SER A 18 -17.57 -8.10 11.08
C SER A 18 -18.58 -7.18 10.36
N ARG A 19 -19.49 -6.60 11.15
CA ARG A 19 -20.41 -5.53 10.70
C ARG A 19 -20.09 -4.19 11.37
N GLN A 20 -18.99 -4.14 12.10
CA GLN A 20 -18.51 -2.93 12.79
C GLN A 20 -17.48 -2.26 11.89
N PHE A 21 -17.74 -1.00 11.54
CA PHE A 21 -16.84 -0.17 10.75
C PHE A 21 -16.45 1.06 11.58
N HIS A 22 -15.16 1.38 11.59
CA HIS A 22 -14.59 2.51 12.31
C HIS A 22 -14.12 3.55 11.29
N ILE A 23 -15.08 4.23 10.67
CA ILE A 23 -14.82 5.30 9.69
C ILE A 23 -14.75 6.61 10.46
N GLY A 24 -13.60 7.27 10.37
CA GLY A 24 -13.37 8.57 10.99
C GLY A 24 -13.77 9.71 10.07
N ASN A 25 -14.15 10.84 10.65
CA ASN A 25 -14.51 12.05 9.90
C ASN A 25 -13.31 12.98 9.65
N GLY A 26 -12.09 12.45 9.63
CA GLY A 26 -10.84 13.20 9.45
C GLY A 26 -10.30 13.89 10.71
N SER A 27 -11.05 13.94 11.81
CA SER A 27 -10.63 14.52 13.09
C SER A 27 -10.32 13.50 14.19
N ASP A 28 -10.67 12.23 13.97
CA ASP A 28 -10.54 11.18 14.97
C ASP A 28 -9.17 10.50 14.84
N GLU A 29 -8.28 10.74 15.82
CA GLU A 29 -6.97 10.09 15.86
C GLU A 29 -7.13 8.56 15.78
N GLY A 30 -6.56 7.96 14.73
CA GLY A 30 -6.53 6.51 14.52
C GLY A 30 -7.71 5.89 13.77
N ALA A 31 -8.70 6.68 13.35
CA ALA A 31 -9.79 6.18 12.50
C ALA A 31 -9.44 6.28 11.00
N VAL A 32 -9.95 5.36 10.18
CA VAL A 32 -9.72 5.37 8.72
C VAL A 32 -10.66 6.38 8.08
N SER A 33 -10.12 7.38 7.38
CA SER A 33 -10.93 8.33 6.62
C SER A 33 -11.33 7.75 5.24
N PRO A 34 -12.44 8.21 4.65
CA PRO A 34 -12.82 7.84 3.28
C PRO A 34 -11.72 8.14 2.24
N GLU A 35 -10.99 9.25 2.40
CA GLU A 35 -9.89 9.67 1.52
C GLU A 35 -8.71 8.69 1.62
N LEU A 36 -8.36 8.27 2.83
CA LEU A 36 -7.31 7.28 3.04
C LEU A 36 -7.67 5.93 2.40
N LEU A 37 -8.94 5.51 2.53
CA LEU A 37 -9.43 4.30 1.88
C LEU A 37 -9.45 4.42 0.36
N HIS A 38 -9.91 5.55 -0.18
CA HIS A 38 -9.92 5.82 -1.61
C HIS A 38 -8.50 5.80 -2.19
N GLY A 39 -7.57 6.49 -1.52
CA GLY A 39 -6.16 6.49 -1.86
C GLY A 39 -5.56 5.08 -1.90
N ALA A 40 -5.83 4.27 -0.88
CA ALA A 40 -5.31 2.90 -0.79
C ALA A 40 -5.89 1.97 -1.87
N ILE A 41 -7.18 2.06 -2.17
CA ILE A 41 -7.82 1.27 -3.24
C ILE A 41 -7.24 1.64 -4.59
N GLY A 42 -7.17 2.94 -4.90
CA GLY A 42 -6.61 3.42 -6.15
C GLY A 42 -5.17 3.00 -6.35
N LEU A 43 -4.31 3.23 -5.34
CA LEU A 43 -2.91 2.80 -5.37
C LEU A 43 -2.75 1.31 -5.68
N ALA A 44 -3.62 0.45 -5.11
CA ALA A 44 -3.60 -0.98 -5.36
C ALA A 44 -4.03 -1.34 -6.80
N THR A 45 -5.01 -0.63 -7.35
CA THR A 45 -5.45 -0.79 -8.75
C THR A 45 -4.32 -0.45 -9.72
N GLU A 46 -3.72 0.73 -9.60
CA GLU A 46 -2.68 1.19 -10.56
C GLU A 46 -1.38 0.40 -10.42
N ALA A 47 -1.05 -0.05 -9.21
CA ALA A 47 0.05 -1.00 -9.02
C ALA A 47 -0.20 -2.34 -9.76
N GLY A 48 -1.47 -2.75 -9.85
CA GLY A 48 -1.90 -3.92 -10.62
C GLY A 48 -1.76 -3.71 -12.13
N GLU A 49 -2.12 -2.53 -12.64
CA GLU A 49 -1.97 -2.17 -14.05
C GLU A 49 -0.49 -2.08 -14.47
N LEU A 50 0.34 -1.43 -13.65
CA LEU A 50 1.80 -1.40 -13.81
C LEU A 50 2.38 -2.82 -13.86
N LEU A 51 1.96 -3.69 -12.94
CA LEU A 51 2.39 -5.08 -12.90
C LEU A 51 1.93 -5.86 -14.13
N ASP A 52 0.69 -5.67 -14.60
CA ASP A 52 0.17 -6.35 -15.78
C ASP A 52 0.96 -5.98 -17.04
N ALA A 53 1.25 -4.70 -17.23
CA ALA A 53 2.07 -4.21 -18.34
C ALA A 53 3.46 -4.88 -18.36
N ILE A 54 4.14 -4.95 -17.22
CA ILE A 54 5.45 -5.61 -17.07
C ILE A 54 5.32 -7.13 -17.31
N LYS A 55 4.34 -7.77 -16.68
CA LYS A 55 4.09 -9.22 -16.80
C LYS A 55 3.84 -9.62 -18.25
N ARG A 56 3.02 -8.86 -18.98
CA ARG A 56 2.72 -9.11 -20.40
C ARG A 56 3.98 -9.02 -21.26
N ALA A 57 4.80 -8.00 -21.05
CA ALA A 57 6.06 -7.85 -21.78
C ALA A 57 7.03 -9.01 -21.47
N LEU A 58 7.18 -9.36 -20.18
CA LEU A 58 8.13 -10.36 -19.72
C LEU A 58 7.74 -11.80 -20.10
N TYR A 59 6.49 -12.18 -19.88
CA TYR A 59 6.06 -13.60 -19.98
C TYR A 59 5.33 -13.94 -21.28
N TYR A 60 4.70 -12.96 -21.94
CA TYR A 60 3.92 -13.20 -23.16
C TYR A 60 4.65 -12.70 -24.43
N GLY A 61 5.89 -12.22 -24.29
CA GLY A 61 6.73 -11.81 -25.42
C GLY A 61 6.29 -10.50 -26.08
N GLY A 62 5.51 -9.67 -25.36
CA GLY A 62 5.12 -8.34 -25.85
C GLY A 62 6.23 -7.30 -25.73
N THR A 63 6.09 -6.19 -26.46
CA THR A 63 6.95 -5.01 -26.26
C THR A 63 6.55 -4.29 -24.97
N LEU A 64 7.54 -3.80 -24.23
CA LEU A 64 7.30 -2.97 -23.05
C LEU A 64 6.72 -1.61 -23.46
N ASP A 65 5.48 -1.35 -23.07
CA ASP A 65 4.78 -0.10 -23.34
C ASP A 65 5.21 0.98 -22.34
N LYS A 66 6.29 1.70 -22.66
CA LYS A 66 6.83 2.75 -21.78
C LYS A 66 5.83 3.89 -21.51
N PRO A 67 5.10 4.44 -22.50
CA PRO A 67 4.06 5.41 -22.25
C PRO A 67 3.05 4.95 -21.19
N ASN A 68 2.51 3.73 -21.32
CA ASN A 68 1.59 3.18 -20.31
C ASN A 68 2.26 3.14 -18.93
N LEU A 69 3.50 2.65 -18.82
CA LEU A 69 4.18 2.62 -17.52
C LEU A 69 4.37 4.01 -16.89
N VAL A 70 4.57 5.05 -17.71
CA VAL A 70 4.71 6.42 -17.21
C VAL A 70 3.37 6.97 -16.72
N GLU A 71 2.28 6.62 -17.39
CA GLU A 71 0.90 6.92 -16.96
C GLU A 71 0.62 6.28 -15.60
N GLU A 72 0.83 4.97 -15.46
CA GLU A 72 0.62 4.26 -14.18
C GLU A 72 1.48 4.83 -13.04
N LEU A 73 2.72 5.23 -13.34
CA LEU A 73 3.58 5.89 -12.34
C LEU A 73 2.99 7.24 -11.91
N GLY A 74 2.38 7.99 -12.82
CA GLY A 74 1.67 9.24 -12.52
C GLY A 74 0.47 9.01 -11.61
N ASP A 75 -0.33 7.97 -11.89
CA ASP A 75 -1.50 7.66 -11.08
C ASP A 75 -1.12 7.13 -9.69
N LEU A 76 -0.04 6.34 -9.60
CA LEU A 76 0.56 5.98 -8.31
C LEU A 76 0.99 7.21 -7.50
N GLU A 77 1.67 8.17 -8.12
CA GLU A 77 2.06 9.42 -7.45
C GLU A 77 0.84 10.24 -7.00
N TRP A 78 -0.22 10.27 -7.81
CA TRP A 78 -1.48 10.94 -7.48
C TRP A 78 -2.14 10.32 -6.24
N TYR A 79 -2.32 9.00 -6.21
CA TYR A 79 -2.90 8.33 -5.03
C TYR A 79 -1.98 8.41 -3.81
N MET A 80 -0.65 8.36 -3.98
CA MET A 80 0.28 8.65 -2.89
C MET A 80 0.09 10.07 -2.35
N ALA A 81 -0.22 11.06 -3.18
CA ALA A 81 -0.50 12.43 -2.73
C ALA A 81 -1.77 12.50 -1.88
N VAL A 82 -2.84 11.84 -2.31
CA VAL A 82 -4.10 11.73 -1.53
C VAL A 82 -3.86 11.07 -0.17
N ILE A 83 -3.09 9.98 -0.12
CA ILE A 83 -2.75 9.29 1.13
C ILE A 83 -1.94 10.21 2.06
N ARG A 84 -0.95 10.92 1.52
CA ARG A 84 -0.10 11.85 2.30
C ARG A 84 -0.94 12.97 2.92
N ASP A 85 -1.83 13.59 2.13
CA ASP A 85 -2.75 14.62 2.60
C ASP A 85 -3.66 14.09 3.73
N ALA A 86 -4.25 12.90 3.55
CA ALA A 86 -5.09 12.26 4.56
C ALA A 86 -4.33 11.88 5.85
N LEU A 87 -3.01 11.67 5.76
CA LEU A 87 -2.14 11.41 6.91
C LEU A 87 -1.54 12.69 7.54
N GLY A 88 -1.74 13.86 6.92
CA GLY A 88 -1.17 15.12 7.38
C GLY A 88 0.35 15.20 7.28
N VAL A 89 0.96 14.47 6.34
CA VAL A 89 2.42 14.46 6.10
C VAL A 89 2.72 14.91 4.67
N ASP A 90 3.90 15.50 4.45
CA ASP A 90 4.33 15.88 3.11
C ASP A 90 5.24 14.82 2.44
N GLN A 91 5.54 15.03 1.16
CA GLN A 91 6.43 14.15 0.40
C GLN A 91 7.85 14.10 0.97
N GLU A 92 8.39 15.25 1.37
CA GLU A 92 9.78 15.38 1.79
C GLU A 92 10.00 14.65 3.12
N GLU A 93 9.05 14.79 4.05
CA GLU A 93 9.00 14.06 5.31
C GLU A 93 9.04 12.54 5.10
N VAL A 94 8.10 12.01 4.30
CA VAL A 94 8.04 10.56 4.02
C VAL A 94 9.35 10.06 3.39
N GLN A 95 9.90 10.80 2.43
CA GLN A 95 11.14 10.44 1.76
C GLN A 95 12.35 10.50 2.71
N ARG A 96 12.45 11.55 3.53
CA ARG A 96 13.51 11.73 4.54
C ARG A 96 13.51 10.58 5.54
N ILE A 97 12.34 10.22 6.09
CA ILE A 97 12.18 9.10 7.02
C ILE A 97 12.60 7.79 6.35
N ASN A 98 12.13 7.55 5.11
CA ASN A 98 12.47 6.34 4.38
C ASN A 98 13.98 6.21 4.15
N ILE A 99 14.66 7.28 3.71
CA ILE A 99 16.10 7.29 3.48
C ILE A 99 16.88 7.12 4.80
N ALA A 100 16.45 7.76 5.90
CA ALA A 100 17.10 7.59 7.21
C ALA A 100 17.05 6.13 7.68
N LYS A 101 15.87 5.49 7.58
CA LYS A 101 15.68 4.06 7.88
C LYS A 101 16.55 3.18 6.97
N LEU A 102 16.56 3.45 5.66
CA LEU A 102 17.34 2.65 4.71
C LEU A 102 18.85 2.80 4.91
N ARG A 103 19.36 3.98 5.28
CA ARG A 103 20.77 4.19 5.64
C ARG A 103 21.15 3.47 6.94
N ALA A 104 20.24 3.40 7.90
CA ALA A 104 20.47 2.63 9.12
C ALA A 104 20.54 1.12 8.82
N ARG A 105 19.76 0.64 7.85
CA ARG A 105 19.78 -0.77 7.40
C ARG A 105 20.97 -1.09 6.51
N TYR A 106 21.29 -0.21 5.56
CA TYR A 106 22.34 -0.36 4.56
C TYR A 106 23.27 0.87 4.61
N PRO A 107 24.28 0.88 5.51
CA PRO A 107 25.15 2.05 5.69
C PRO A 107 25.95 2.43 4.45
N GLU A 108 26.36 1.44 3.65
CA GLU A 108 27.14 1.66 2.42
C GLU A 108 26.38 1.26 1.16
N LYS A 109 25.87 0.03 1.12
CA LYS A 109 25.17 -0.55 -0.03
C LYS A 109 24.28 -1.70 0.43
N PHE A 110 23.43 -2.17 -0.47
CA PHE A 110 22.68 -3.39 -0.23
C PHE A 110 23.61 -4.59 0.00
N THR A 111 23.35 -5.35 1.06
CA THR A 111 23.84 -6.71 1.23
C THR A 111 22.68 -7.64 1.57
N ARG A 112 22.78 -8.92 1.16
CA ARG A 112 21.78 -9.93 1.53
C ARG A 112 21.71 -10.10 3.05
N GLU A 113 22.86 -10.09 3.72
CA GLU A 113 22.96 -10.27 5.17
C GLU A 113 22.16 -9.22 5.93
N GLU A 114 22.34 -7.93 5.61
CA GLU A 114 21.59 -6.83 6.25
C GLU A 114 20.10 -6.84 5.87
N ALA A 115 19.77 -7.37 4.69
CA ALA A 115 18.37 -7.52 4.27
C ALA A 115 17.63 -8.57 5.10
N TYR A 116 18.31 -9.67 5.48
CA TYR A 116 17.74 -10.74 6.30
C TYR A 116 17.82 -10.44 7.81
N ASN A 117 18.94 -9.86 8.29
CA ASN A 117 19.18 -9.61 9.71
C ASN A 117 18.92 -8.15 10.10
N ARG A 118 17.65 -7.77 10.08
CA ARG A 118 17.20 -6.38 10.31
C ARG A 118 17.14 -6.04 11.80
N ASP A 119 17.64 -4.87 12.16
CA ASP A 119 17.42 -4.25 13.48
C ASP A 119 16.08 -3.48 13.48
N LEU A 120 15.00 -4.20 13.73
CA LEU A 120 13.63 -3.67 13.68
C LEU A 120 13.39 -2.58 14.74
N ASP A 121 14.01 -2.70 15.91
CA ASP A 121 13.85 -1.72 16.99
C ASP A 121 14.50 -0.39 16.63
N ARG A 122 15.71 -0.43 16.05
CA ARG A 122 16.38 0.77 15.54
C ARG A 122 15.61 1.40 14.39
N GLU A 123 15.13 0.59 13.44
CA GLU A 123 14.31 1.09 12.32
C GLU A 123 13.03 1.78 12.82
N ARG A 124 12.33 1.17 13.78
CA ARG A 124 11.10 1.72 14.36
C ARG A 124 11.35 3.05 15.06
N LYS A 125 12.40 3.15 15.88
CA LYS A 125 12.78 4.41 16.55
C LYS A 125 13.12 5.54 15.58
N ILE A 126 13.65 5.22 14.39
CA ILE A 126 13.90 6.23 13.36
C ILE A 126 12.59 6.74 12.76
N VAL A 127 11.66 5.82 12.46
CA VAL A 127 10.35 6.17 11.90
C VAL A 127 9.50 6.99 12.87
N GLU A 128 9.50 6.66 14.16
CA GLU A 128 8.71 7.38 15.18
C GLU A 128 9.25 8.77 15.55
N ARG A 129 10.49 9.09 15.18
CA ARG A 129 11.15 10.38 15.48
C ARG A 129 11.12 11.37 14.32
N GLY A 130 10.79 10.89 13.13
CA GLY A 130 10.87 11.68 11.90
C GLY A 130 9.56 12.38 11.61
#